data_AF-A0A1W6NZR9-F1
#
_entry.id   AF-A0A1W6NZR9-F1
#
_cell.length_a   1.000
_cell.length_b   1.000
_cell.length_c   1.000
_cell.angle_alpha   90.00
_cell.angle_beta   90.00
_cell.angle_gamma   90.00
#
_symmetry.space_group_name_H-M   'P 1'
#
loop_
_entity.id
_entity.type
_entity.pdbx_description
1 polymer ?
#
loop_
_entity_poly.entity_id
_entity_poly.type
_entity_poly.pdbx_seq_one_letter_code
_entity_poly.pdbx_strand_id
1 'polypeptide(L)' 'MDMRWLMRAKRWAQNPPSAKQVRFVFIVIAICLAIALVAHVLGADSKPQSMRLPPIR' A
#
# COMPACT_ATOMS: atom_id res chain seq x y z
N MET A 1 -20.57 -4.81 8.39
CA MET A 1 -19.61 -5.89 8.08
C MET A 1 -20.21 -6.74 6.97
N ASP A 2 -19.70 -6.61 5.75
CA ASP A 2 -20.28 -7.27 4.59
C ASP A 2 -19.93 -8.75 4.55
N MET A 3 -20.95 -9.62 4.55
CA MET A 3 -20.82 -11.07 4.42
C MET A 3 -20.06 -11.49 3.14
N ARG A 4 -20.15 -10.66 2.09
CA ARG A 4 -19.42 -10.85 0.82
C ARG A 4 -17.90 -10.83 1.01
N TRP A 5 -17.40 -9.97 1.91
CA TRP A 5 -15.97 -9.88 2.23
C TRP A 5 -15.47 -11.13 2.98
N LEU A 6 -16.24 -11.59 3.96
CA LEU A 6 -15.98 -12.82 4.72
C LEU A 6 -15.90 -14.05 3.80
N MET A 7 -16.84 -14.19 2.87
CA MET A 7 -16.82 -15.31 1.91
C MET A 7 -15.60 -15.27 0.97
N ARG A 8 -15.16 -14.06 0.58
CA ARG A 8 -13.97 -13.89 -0.27
C ARG A 8 -12.68 -14.22 0.50
N ALA A 9 -12.59 -13.81 1.77
CA ALA A 9 -11.47 -14.15 2.66
C ALA A 9 -11.38 -15.67 2.92
N LYS A 10 -12.52 -16.33 3.19
CA LYS A 10 -12.57 -17.81 3.31
C LYS A 10 -12.07 -18.49 2.03
N ARG A 11 -12.49 -17.98 0.86
CA ARG A 11 -12.07 -18.53 -0.44
C ARG A 11 -10.57 -18.37 -0.67
N TRP A 12 -9.97 -17.27 -0.21
CA TRP A 12 -8.52 -17.07 -0.24
C TRP A 12 -7.75 -18.04 0.67
N ALA A 13 -8.29 -18.39 1.83
CA ALA A 13 -7.67 -19.38 2.72
C ALA A 13 -7.73 -20.80 2.13
N GLN A 14 -8.82 -21.14 1.45
CA GLN A 14 -9.04 -22.48 0.87
C GLN A 14 -8.41 -22.65 -0.52
N ASN A 15 -8.43 -21.61 -1.35
CA ASN A 15 -7.84 -21.56 -2.68
C ASN A 15 -7.02 -20.28 -2.79
N PRO A 16 -5.80 -20.27 -2.24
CA PRO A 16 -4.96 -19.09 -2.30
C PRO A 16 -4.68 -18.72 -3.76
N PRO A 17 -4.73 -17.42 -4.10
CA PRO A 17 -4.25 -16.96 -5.40
C PRO A 17 -2.82 -17.46 -5.60
N SER A 18 -2.47 -17.78 -6.85
CA SER A 18 -1.19 -18.41 -7.19
C SER A 18 -0.03 -17.74 -6.46
N ALA A 19 0.82 -18.55 -5.82
CA ALA A 19 1.99 -18.06 -5.07
C ALA A 19 2.88 -17.12 -5.90
N LYS A 20 2.82 -17.24 -7.24
CA LYS A 20 3.49 -16.36 -8.19
C LYS A 20 2.97 -14.91 -8.14
N GLN A 21 1.66 -14.71 -8.07
CA GLN A 21 1.04 -13.38 -7.94
C GLN A 21 1.32 -12.76 -6.58
N VAL A 22 1.27 -13.57 -5.51
CA VAL A 22 1.57 -13.08 -4.15
C VAL A 22 3.01 -12.61 -4.06
N ARG A 23 3.97 -13.39 -4.59
CA ARG A 23 5.39 -12.99 -4.65
C ARG A 23 5.61 -11.74 -5.49
N PHE A 24 4.92 -11.62 -6.63
CA PHE A 24 5.02 -10.42 -7.47
C PHE A 24 4.61 -9.16 -6.69
N VAL A 25 3.46 -9.20 -6.01
CA VAL A 25 2.98 -8.08 -5.18
C VAL A 25 3.93 -7.81 -4.01
N PHE A 26 4.43 -8.84 -3.34
CA PHE A 26 5.41 -8.68 -2.26
C PHE A 26 6.71 -8.02 -2.72
N ILE A 27 7.22 -8.40 -3.90
CA ILE A 27 8.42 -7.78 -4.50
C ILE A 27 8.15 -6.30 -4.81
N VAL A 28 7.01 -5.97 -5.41
CA VAL A 28 6.63 -4.59 -5.71
C VAL A 28 6.52 -3.75 -4.43
N ILE A 29 5.86 -4.29 -3.39
CA ILE A 29 5.76 -3.63 -2.09
C ILE A 29 7.15 -3.44 -1.48
N ALA A 30 8.01 -4.46 -1.51
CA ALA A 30 9.37 -4.38 -0.98
C ALA A 30 10.19 -3.30 -1.70
N ILE A 31 10.08 -3.18 -3.02
CA ILE A 31 10.74 -2.12 -3.80
C ILE A 31 10.22 -0.75 -3.38
N CYS A 32 8.89 -0.59 -3.29
CA CYS A 32 8.28 0.68 -2.88
C CYS A 32 8.72 1.09 -1.47
N LEU A 33 8.72 0.14 -0.52
CA LEU A 33 9.19 0.36 0.84
C LEU A 33 10.70 0.65 0.89
N ALA A 34 11.52 -0.01 0.07
CA ALA A 34 12.95 0.26 0.00
C ALA A 34 13.22 1.70 -0.47
N ILE A 35 12.50 2.17 -1.50
CA ILE A 35 12.60 3.55 -2.00
C ILE A 35 12.12 4.53 -0.92
N ALA A 36 10.97 4.27 -0.29
CA ALA A 36 10.43 5.11 0.76
C ALA A 36 11.36 5.16 1.99
N LEU A 37 11.96 4.03 2.38
CA LEU A 37 12.90 3.95 3.48
C LEU A 37 14.17 4.73 3.17
N VAL A 38 14.72 4.60 1.97
CA VAL A 38 15.87 5.38 1.51
C VAL A 38 15.53 6.87 1.51
N ALA A 39 14.35 7.26 0.99
CA ALA A 39 13.89 8.65 1.01
C ALA A 39 13.68 9.20 2.43
N HIS A 40 13.15 8.39 3.35
CA HIS A 40 12.91 8.77 4.74
C HIS A 40 14.22 8.87 5.54
N VAL A 41 15.15 7.94 5.34
CA VAL A 41 16.46 7.92 5.99
C VAL A 41 17.37 9.03 5.47
N LEU A 42 17.28 9.40 4.19
CA LEU A 42 18.00 10.53 3.60
C LEU A 42 17.39 11.90 3.95
N GLY A 43 16.34 11.96 4.77
CA GLY A 43 15.87 13.20 5.38
C GLY A 43 14.78 13.95 4.60
N ALA A 44 14.07 13.31 3.67
CA ALA A 44 12.86 13.89 3.11
C ALA A 44 11.67 13.70 4.05
N ASP A 45 11.73 14.29 5.26
CA ASP A 45 10.53 14.71 6.00
C ASP A 45 9.92 15.94 5.32
N SER A 46 9.81 15.94 3.99
CA SER A 46 8.98 16.90 3.29
C SER A 46 7.54 16.45 3.55
N LYS A 47 7.00 16.81 4.72
CA LYS A 47 5.56 16.87 4.96
C LYS A 47 4.92 17.36 3.66
N PRO A 48 3.91 16.67 3.12
CA PRO A 48 3.22 17.15 1.94
C PRO A 48 2.79 18.58 2.25
N GLN A 49 3.30 19.52 1.45
CA GLN A 49 3.08 20.94 1.60
C GLN A 49 1.58 21.14 1.72
N SER A 50 1.13 21.28 2.97
CA SER A 50 -0.27 21.17 3.34
C SER A 50 -1.01 22.14 2.46
N MET A 51 -1.73 21.59 1.49
CA MET A 51 -2.95 22.10 0.89
C MET A 51 -3.17 23.58 1.23
N ARG A 52 -2.34 24.47 0.67
CA ARG A 52 -2.58 25.91 0.78
C ARG A 52 -3.72 26.17 -0.19
N LEU A 53 -4.95 25.99 0.29
CA LEU A 53 -6.09 26.58 -0.40
C LEU A 53 -5.79 28.09 -0.48
N PRO A 54 -5.89 28.70 -1.67
CA PRO A 54 -5.87 30.15 -1.73
C PRO A 54 -7.02 30.66 -0.86
N PRO A 55 -6.85 31.77 -0.12
CA PRO A 55 -7.98 32.40 0.54
C PRO A 55 -9.00 32.75 -0.54
N ILE A 56 -10.19 32.15 -0.46
CA ILE A 56 -11.34 32.52 -1.28
C ILE A 56 -11.75 33.91 -0.76
N ARG A 57 -11.35 34.96 -1.48
CA ARG A 57 -11.83 36.33 -1.28
C ARG A 57 -13.03 36.58 -2.19
#